data_AF-A0A2T9Y2L7-F1
#
_entry.id   AF-A0A2T9Y2L7-F1
#
_cell.length_a   1.000
_cell.length_b   1.000
_cell.length_c   1.000
_cell.angle_alpha   90.00
_cell.angle_beta   90.00
_cell.angle_gamma   90.00
#
_symmetry.space_group_name_H-M   'P 1'
#
loop_
_entity.id
_entity.type
_entity.pdbx_description
1 polymer ?
#
loop_
_entity_poly.entity_id
_entity_poly.type
_entity_poly.pdbx_seq_one_letter_code
_entity_poly.pdbx_strand_id
1 'polypeptide(L)'
;MVNSVSDSDSDIPTLSAYAAEALKDQFWYSDATSEYLSNIAHSIAAKNDSEGLIVFMSSPTAFVKFVDMYPNYQNVYLLEFDQRFNLYKEKYYKYDYNKQSELPGFLTQNKAATIILDPPFLNEDCLTKFMASVSLLSDDNTKVLLCSGAVMKPLAQTFNLKQTNFFPEHKKSR
;
A
#
# COMPACT_ATOMS: atom_id res chain seq x y z
N MET A 1 -37.45 -27.52 -14.40
CA MET A 1 -37.05 -26.11 -14.62
C MET A 1 -35.97 -25.80 -13.60
N VAL A 2 -34.72 -25.79 -14.03
CA VAL A 2 -33.55 -25.54 -13.18
C VAL A 2 -33.13 -24.11 -13.48
N ASN A 3 -33.34 -23.19 -12.54
CA ASN A 3 -32.90 -21.82 -12.69
C ASN A 3 -31.38 -21.78 -12.46
N SER A 4 -30.64 -21.58 -13.55
CA SER A 4 -29.24 -21.17 -13.54
C SER A 4 -29.15 -19.74 -13.01
N VAL A 5 -28.55 -19.59 -11.82
CA VAL A 5 -28.09 -18.28 -11.34
C VAL A 5 -26.80 -17.98 -12.10
N SER A 6 -26.85 -16.99 -12.98
CA SER A 6 -25.66 -16.42 -13.61
C SER A 6 -24.93 -15.56 -12.59
N ASP A 7 -23.74 -15.99 -12.18
CA ASP A 7 -22.79 -15.15 -11.47
C ASP A 7 -22.48 -13.92 -12.34
N SER A 8 -22.88 -12.74 -11.86
CA SER A 8 -22.44 -11.48 -12.44
C SER A 8 -21.03 -11.20 -11.94
N ASP A 9 -20.05 -11.36 -12.83
CA ASP A 9 -18.70 -10.82 -12.67
C ASP A 9 -18.80 -9.38 -12.18
N SER A 10 -18.39 -9.12 -10.95
CA SER A 10 -18.28 -7.77 -10.45
C SER A 10 -17.03 -7.15 -11.05
N ASP A 11 -17.19 -6.54 -12.22
CA ASP A 11 -16.18 -5.72 -12.88
C ASP A 11 -15.63 -4.69 -11.88
N ILE A 12 -14.42 -4.95 -11.39
CA ILE A 12 -13.63 -3.94 -10.68
C ILE A 12 -13.38 -2.85 -11.73
N PRO A 13 -13.80 -1.59 -11.48
CA PRO A 13 -13.61 -0.52 -12.45
C PRO A 13 -12.15 -0.44 -12.89
N THR A 14 -11.92 -0.41 -14.21
CA THR A 14 -10.58 -0.20 -14.76
C THR A 14 -9.98 1.10 -14.21
N LEU A 15 -8.67 1.08 -13.96
CA LEU A 15 -7.87 2.21 -13.42
C LEU A 15 -8.24 3.57 -14.01
N SER A 16 -8.61 3.59 -15.30
CA SER A 16 -8.94 4.77 -16.09
C SER A 16 -10.08 5.63 -15.50
N ALA A 17 -11.16 5.00 -15.00
CA ALA A 17 -12.31 5.74 -14.48
C ALA A 17 -12.05 6.29 -13.07
N TYR A 18 -11.35 5.52 -12.23
CA TYR A 18 -11.03 5.90 -10.85
C TYR A 18 -9.96 6.99 -10.77
N ALA A 19 -8.94 6.88 -11.62
CA ALA A 19 -7.87 7.86 -11.72
C ALA A 19 -8.35 9.24 -12.19
N ALA A 20 -9.60 9.41 -12.65
CA ALA A 20 -10.17 10.71 -13.01
C ALA A 20 -10.92 11.38 -11.85
N GLU A 21 -11.53 10.60 -10.95
CA GLU A 21 -12.33 11.11 -9.82
C GLU A 21 -11.53 11.23 -8.52
N ALA A 22 -10.44 10.46 -8.40
CA ALA A 22 -9.60 10.45 -7.21
C ALA A 22 -8.71 11.72 -7.02
N LEU A 23 -8.75 12.66 -7.99
CA LEU A 23 -7.62 13.50 -8.41
C LEU A 23 -7.30 14.82 -7.70
N LYS A 24 -8.07 15.32 -6.73
CA LYS A 24 -7.88 16.74 -6.36
C LYS A 24 -6.76 17.02 -5.37
N ASP A 25 -6.45 16.09 -4.45
CA ASP A 25 -5.54 16.37 -3.32
C ASP A 25 -4.49 15.28 -3.06
N GLN A 26 -4.25 14.36 -4.00
CA GLN A 26 -3.27 13.28 -3.84
C GLN A 26 -2.22 13.29 -4.95
N PHE A 27 -0.95 13.15 -4.59
CA PHE A 27 0.13 12.97 -5.55
C PHE A 27 0.15 11.51 -6.04
N TRP A 28 -0.12 11.33 -7.34
CA TRP A 28 -0.09 10.01 -7.97
C TRP A 28 1.31 9.70 -8.47
N TYR A 29 1.86 8.53 -8.13
CA TYR A 29 3.11 8.06 -8.72
C TYR A 29 3.02 7.94 -10.25
N SER A 30 4.14 8.17 -10.94
CA SER A 30 4.27 7.80 -12.34
C SER A 30 4.05 6.29 -12.49
N ASP A 31 3.66 5.85 -13.70
CA ASP A 31 3.43 4.42 -13.93
C ASP A 31 4.73 3.62 -13.69
N ALA A 32 5.89 4.15 -14.11
CA ALA A 32 7.19 3.55 -13.85
C ALA A 32 7.51 3.41 -12.35
N THR A 33 7.18 4.43 -11.54
CA THR A 33 7.36 4.36 -10.09
C THR A 33 6.45 3.31 -9.47
N SER A 34 5.19 3.30 -9.88
CA SER A 34 4.19 2.32 -9.41
C SER A 34 4.59 0.88 -9.75
N GLU A 35 5.09 0.65 -10.97
CA GLU A 35 5.62 -0.65 -11.41
C GLU A 35 6.82 -1.08 -10.59
N TYR A 36 7.77 -0.18 -10.38
CA TYR A 36 8.96 -0.47 -9.59
C TYR A 36 8.61 -0.89 -8.16
N LEU A 37 7.76 -0.12 -7.48
CA LEU A 37 7.34 -0.42 -6.10
C LEU A 37 6.56 -1.74 -6.03
N SER A 38 5.66 -1.99 -6.99
CA SER A 38 4.88 -3.23 -7.07
C SER A 38 5.77 -4.45 -7.28
N ASN A 39 6.74 -4.36 -8.21
CA ASN A 39 7.71 -5.42 -8.47
C ASN A 39 8.56 -5.73 -7.23
N ILE A 40 9.03 -4.71 -6.50
CA ILE A 40 9.80 -4.92 -5.27
C ILE A 40 8.95 -5.65 -4.22
N ALA A 41 7.72 -5.19 -3.99
CA ALA A 41 6.82 -5.82 -3.03
C ALA A 41 6.58 -7.29 -3.36
N HIS A 42 6.28 -7.59 -4.62
CA HIS A 42 6.08 -8.95 -5.10
C HIS A 42 7.35 -9.80 -4.94
N SER A 43 8.50 -9.28 -5.38
CA SER A 43 9.77 -10.03 -5.39
C SER A 43 10.24 -10.44 -3.99
N ILE A 44 9.92 -9.64 -2.96
CA ILE A 44 10.28 -9.95 -1.58
C ILE A 44 9.29 -10.96 -0.97
N ALA A 45 8.00 -10.83 -1.28
CA ALA A 45 6.95 -11.58 -0.62
C ALA A 45 6.59 -12.91 -1.31
N ALA A 46 6.86 -13.05 -2.62
CA ALA A 46 6.66 -14.30 -3.35
C ALA A 46 7.90 -15.21 -3.19
N LYS A 47 7.86 -16.15 -2.25
CA LYS A 47 8.95 -17.13 -2.00
C LYS A 47 8.41 -18.56 -1.97
N ASN A 48 9.05 -19.45 -2.71
CA ASN A 48 8.88 -20.91 -2.63
C ASN A 48 7.41 -21.35 -2.52
N ASP A 49 6.59 -20.99 -3.51
CA ASP A 49 5.15 -21.31 -3.61
C ASP A 49 4.26 -20.78 -2.46
N SER A 50 4.77 -19.86 -1.64
CA SER A 50 4.03 -19.19 -0.58
C SER A 50 3.94 -17.68 -0.82
N GLU A 51 2.77 -17.12 -0.53
CA GLU A 51 2.50 -15.68 -0.59
C GLU A 51 2.66 -15.04 0.80
N GLY A 52 3.77 -14.33 0.99
CA GLY A 52 3.94 -13.47 2.16
C GLY A 52 2.92 -12.33 2.19
N LEU A 53 2.64 -11.78 3.37
CA LEU A 53 1.73 -10.64 3.49
C LEU A 53 2.40 -9.36 2.93
N ILE A 54 1.71 -8.69 2.01
CA ILE A 54 2.09 -7.36 1.51
C ILE A 54 1.09 -6.32 2.05
N VAL A 55 1.60 -5.25 2.63
CA VAL A 55 0.77 -4.13 3.10
C VAL A 55 1.20 -2.83 2.42
N PHE A 56 0.26 -2.19 1.74
CA PHE A 56 0.41 -0.82 1.23
C PHE A 56 -0.23 0.13 2.25
N MET A 57 0.56 1.03 2.83
CA MET A 57 0.10 2.02 3.82
C MET A 57 0.18 3.41 3.22
N SER A 58 -0.97 4.05 3.04
CA SER A 58 -1.09 5.36 2.40
C SER A 58 -0.40 5.50 1.04
N SER A 59 -0.17 4.38 0.36
CA SER A 59 0.49 4.28 -0.94
C SER A 59 -0.45 3.70 -2.02
N PRO A 60 -1.69 4.21 -2.17
CA PRO A 60 -2.71 3.57 -2.99
C PRO A 60 -2.32 3.46 -4.46
N THR A 61 -1.54 4.41 -5.00
CA THR A 61 -1.11 4.34 -6.41
C THR A 61 -0.31 3.07 -6.70
N ALA A 62 0.58 2.69 -5.79
CA ALA A 62 1.36 1.46 -5.91
C ALA A 62 0.49 0.21 -5.70
N PHE A 63 -0.45 0.23 -4.74
CA PHE A 63 -1.40 -0.86 -4.53
C PHE A 63 -2.25 -1.14 -5.77
N VAL A 64 -2.82 -0.09 -6.37
CA VAL A 64 -3.66 -0.18 -7.57
C VAL A 64 -2.86 -0.80 -8.74
N LYS A 65 -1.60 -0.40 -8.90
CA LYS A 65 -0.73 -1.00 -9.91
C LYS A 65 -0.35 -2.45 -9.58
N PHE A 66 -0.15 -2.77 -8.30
CA PHE A 66 0.14 -4.13 -7.85
C PHE A 66 -1.00 -5.09 -8.19
N VAL A 67 -2.26 -4.72 -7.90
CA VAL A 67 -3.41 -5.60 -8.18
C VAL A 67 -3.66 -5.79 -9.68
N ASP A 68 -3.32 -4.80 -10.50
CA ASP A 68 -3.34 -4.88 -11.97
C ASP A 68 -2.26 -5.86 -12.49
N MET A 69 -1.05 -5.79 -11.93
CA MET A 69 0.09 -6.63 -12.35
C MET A 69 0.02 -8.07 -11.82
N TYR A 70 -0.53 -8.26 -10.62
CA TYR A 70 -0.56 -9.54 -9.91
C TYR A 70 -1.98 -9.89 -9.45
N PRO A 71 -2.94 -10.09 -10.37
CA PRO A 71 -4.36 -10.26 -10.04
C PRO A 71 -4.64 -11.48 -9.16
N ASN A 72 -3.79 -12.51 -9.23
CA ASN A 72 -3.93 -13.74 -8.47
C ASN A 72 -3.38 -13.66 -7.04
N TYR A 73 -2.61 -12.62 -6.69
CA TYR A 73 -2.00 -12.48 -5.37
C TYR A 73 -3.07 -12.14 -4.32
N GLN A 74 -3.28 -13.02 -3.35
CA GLN A 74 -4.37 -12.88 -2.39
C GLN A 74 -3.94 -12.12 -1.14
N ASN A 75 -2.70 -12.34 -0.67
CA ASN A 75 -2.23 -11.83 0.62
C ASN A 75 -1.71 -10.38 0.54
N VAL A 76 -2.52 -9.48 -0.02
CA VAL A 76 -2.17 -8.06 -0.24
C VAL A 76 -3.30 -7.14 0.23
N TYR A 77 -2.94 -6.11 0.99
CA TYR A 77 -3.92 -5.18 1.58
C TYR A 77 -3.48 -3.72 1.48
N LEU A 78 -4.46 -2.83 1.32
CA LEU A 78 -4.32 -1.38 1.38
C LEU A 78 -4.90 -0.86 2.70
N LEU A 79 -4.06 -0.16 3.47
CA LEU A 79 -4.46 0.65 4.62
C LEU A 79 -4.50 2.11 4.19
N GLU A 80 -5.69 2.68 4.06
CA GLU A 80 -5.89 4.03 3.53
C GLU A 80 -7.08 4.73 4.19
N PHE A 81 -6.96 6.03 4.45
CA PHE A 81 -8.01 6.85 5.06
C PHE A 81 -9.15 7.12 4.07
N ASP A 82 -8.80 7.32 2.81
CA ASP A 82 -9.72 7.60 1.72
C ASP A 82 -10.64 6.41 1.43
N GLN A 83 -11.95 6.60 1.67
CA GLN A 83 -12.98 5.58 1.50
C GLN A 83 -13.30 5.25 0.03
N ARG A 84 -12.80 6.04 -0.93
CA ARG A 84 -12.97 5.74 -2.36
C ARG A 84 -12.35 4.38 -2.72
N PHE A 85 -11.33 3.93 -1.99
CA PHE A 85 -10.73 2.61 -2.17
C PHE A 85 -11.56 1.43 -1.63
N ASN A 86 -12.73 1.68 -1.01
CA ASN A 86 -13.64 0.62 -0.56
C ASN A 86 -14.14 -0.30 -1.69
N LEU A 87 -14.00 0.12 -2.95
CA LEU A 87 -14.26 -0.74 -4.12
C LEU A 87 -13.38 -2.00 -4.15
N TYR A 88 -12.22 -1.99 -3.49
CA TYR A 88 -11.33 -3.15 -3.38
C TYR A 88 -11.75 -4.15 -2.27
N LYS A 89 -12.88 -3.88 -1.59
CA LYS A 89 -13.53 -4.77 -0.62
C LYS A 89 -12.52 -5.31 0.40
N GLU A 90 -12.36 -6.63 0.46
CA GLU A 90 -11.53 -7.31 1.46
C GLU A 90 -10.04 -6.98 1.39
N LYS A 91 -9.57 -6.41 0.27
CA LYS A 91 -8.19 -5.93 0.12
C LYS A 91 -7.99 -4.50 0.63
N TYR A 92 -9.04 -3.81 1.08
CA TYR A 92 -8.97 -2.45 1.62
C TYR A 92 -9.44 -2.38 3.07
N TYR A 93 -8.72 -1.61 3.88
CA TYR A 93 -9.15 -1.24 5.23
C TYR A 93 -9.02 0.26 5.42
N LYS A 94 -10.11 0.86 5.92
CA LYS A 94 -10.08 2.26 6.33
C LYS A 94 -9.12 2.41 7.51
N TYR A 95 -8.08 3.20 7.32
CA TYR A 95 -7.03 3.40 8.31
C TYR A 95 -6.82 4.89 8.61
N ASP A 96 -6.86 5.24 9.89
CA ASP A 96 -6.48 6.55 10.40
C ASP A 96 -5.18 6.40 11.20
N TYR A 97 -4.11 7.09 10.78
CA TYR A 97 -2.81 6.97 11.43
C TYR A 97 -2.79 7.49 12.88
N ASN A 98 -3.82 8.23 13.31
CA ASN A 98 -4.01 8.62 14.71
C ASN A 98 -4.59 7.50 15.58
N LYS A 99 -4.95 6.36 14.97
CA LYS A 99 -5.66 5.26 15.60
C LYS A 99 -5.00 3.91 15.36
N GLN A 100 -3.71 3.81 15.69
CA GLN A 100 -2.90 2.61 15.41
C GLN A 100 -3.44 1.34 16.09
N SER A 101 -4.16 1.48 17.20
CA SER A 101 -4.81 0.36 17.91
C SER A 101 -6.02 -0.23 17.16
N GLU A 102 -6.53 0.46 16.13
CA GLU A 102 -7.65 -0.02 15.32
C GLU A 102 -7.19 -0.86 14.10
N LEU A 103 -5.90 -1.18 14.00
CA LEU A 103 -5.39 -2.07 12.95
C LEU A 103 -6.07 -3.45 13.00
N PRO A 104 -6.44 -4.03 11.84
CA PRO A 104 -7.07 -5.35 11.80
C PRO A 104 -6.23 -6.44 12.48
N GLY A 105 -6.85 -7.22 13.37
CA GLY A 105 -6.16 -8.24 14.16
C GLY A 105 -5.45 -9.30 13.32
N PHE A 106 -6.02 -9.69 12.18
CA PHE A 106 -5.39 -10.67 11.30
C PHE A 106 -4.09 -10.15 10.66
N LEU A 107 -3.97 -8.83 10.41
CA LEU A 107 -2.74 -8.21 9.91
C LEU A 107 -1.66 -8.08 11.00
N THR A 108 -2.06 -7.88 12.26
CA THR A 108 -1.08 -7.80 13.36
C THR A 108 -0.62 -9.17 13.83
N GLN A 109 -1.45 -10.21 13.65
CA GLN A 109 -1.12 -11.62 13.92
C GLN A 109 -0.27 -12.25 12.81
N ASN A 110 -0.48 -11.89 11.54
CA ASN A 110 0.31 -12.34 10.42
C ASN A 110 1.29 -11.24 10.00
N LYS A 111 2.57 -11.35 10.37
CA LYS A 111 3.55 -10.29 10.11
C LYS A 111 3.80 -10.10 8.62
N ALA A 112 3.91 -8.85 8.20
CA ALA A 112 4.10 -8.50 6.80
C ALA A 112 5.48 -8.97 6.30
N ALA A 113 5.52 -9.60 5.14
CA ALA A 113 6.77 -9.80 4.43
C ALA A 113 7.30 -8.46 3.88
N THR A 114 6.40 -7.61 3.37
CA THR A 114 6.75 -6.27 2.86
C THR A 114 5.70 -5.23 3.20
N ILE A 115 6.17 -4.03 3.59
CA ILE A 115 5.34 -2.86 3.81
C ILE A 115 5.82 -1.73 2.88
N ILE A 116 4.93 -1.21 2.04
CA ILE A 116 5.16 -0.04 1.20
C ILE A 116 4.42 1.15 1.82
N LEU A 117 5.16 2.14 2.29
CA LEU A 117 4.66 3.23 3.13
C LEU A 117 4.85 4.58 2.45
N ASP A 118 3.79 5.39 2.34
CA ASP A 118 3.84 6.77 1.83
C ASP A 118 2.99 7.72 2.70
N PRO A 119 3.53 8.22 3.82
CA PRO A 119 2.76 9.05 4.75
C PRO A 119 2.35 10.37 4.09
N PRO A 120 1.10 10.84 4.30
CA PRO A 120 0.56 12.01 3.59
C PRO A 120 1.21 13.34 3.98
N PHE A 121 1.91 13.40 5.12
CA PHE A 121 2.49 14.64 5.65
C PHE A 121 3.97 14.50 5.96
N LEU A 122 4.74 15.53 5.57
CA LEU A 122 6.17 15.63 5.84
C LEU A 122 6.44 16.27 7.21
N ASN A 123 5.98 15.61 8.27
CA ASN A 123 6.24 16.05 9.64
C ASN A 123 6.51 14.85 10.58
N GLU A 124 7.09 15.17 11.73
CA GLU A 124 7.54 14.17 12.70
C GLU A 124 6.40 13.36 13.33
N ASP A 125 5.30 14.01 13.70
CA ASP A 125 4.13 13.35 14.29
C ASP A 125 3.55 12.30 13.33
N CYS A 126 3.38 12.67 12.06
CA CYS A 126 2.86 11.78 11.03
C CYS A 126 3.76 10.55 10.85
N LEU A 127 5.04 10.75 10.54
CA LEU A 127 5.94 9.61 10.30
C LEU A 127 6.07 8.73 11.55
N THR A 128 6.17 9.33 12.75
CA THR A 128 6.27 8.56 14.00
C THR A 128 5.05 7.68 14.23
N LYS A 129 3.85 8.21 13.99
CA LYS A 129 2.61 7.46 14.14
C LYS A 129 2.49 6.32 13.11
N PHE A 130 2.91 6.54 11.86
CA PHE A 130 3.00 5.47 10.88
C PHE A 130 4.01 4.40 11.27
N MET A 131 5.18 4.79 11.79
CA MET A 131 6.19 3.82 12.22
C MET A 131 5.73 3.01 13.44
N ALA A 132 4.88 3.56 14.31
CA ALA A 132 4.21 2.79 15.36
C ALA A 132 3.30 1.69 14.78
N SER A 133 2.51 2.01 13.75
CA SER A 133 1.70 1.02 13.02
C SER A 133 2.56 -0.03 12.32
N VAL A 134 3.66 0.39 11.67
CA VAL A 134 4.64 -0.52 11.06
C VAL A 134 5.15 -1.51 12.09
N SER A 135 5.52 -1.07 13.30
CA SER A 135 6.00 -1.93 14.37
C SER A 135 4.98 -3.00 14.81
N LEU A 136 3.67 -2.72 14.70
CA LEU A 136 2.62 -3.69 15.00
C LEU A 136 2.48 -4.75 13.89
N LEU A 137 2.80 -4.37 12.65
CA LEU A 137 2.67 -5.20 11.45
C LEU A 137 3.97 -5.94 11.09
N SER A 138 5.11 -5.59 11.68
CA SER A 138 6.42 -6.12 11.32
C SER A 138 7.00 -7.11 12.33
N ASP A 139 7.95 -7.91 11.86
CA ASP A 139 8.97 -8.62 12.64
C ASP A 139 10.37 -8.33 12.08
N ASP A 140 11.38 -9.06 12.57
CA ASP A 140 12.78 -8.90 12.17
C ASP A 140 13.04 -9.23 10.68
N ASN A 141 12.13 -9.95 10.02
CA ASN A 141 12.25 -10.36 8.63
C ASN A 141 11.51 -9.40 7.68
N THR A 142 10.52 -8.64 8.17
CA THR A 142 9.77 -7.65 7.39
C THR A 142 10.68 -6.65 6.69
N LYS A 143 10.38 -6.37 5.42
CA LYS A 143 11.02 -5.29 4.66
C LYS A 143 10.09 -4.10 4.57
N VAL A 144 10.58 -2.92 4.96
CA VAL A 144 9.83 -1.67 4.94
C VAL A 144 10.45 -0.75 3.90
N LEU A 145 9.64 -0.27 2.96
CA LEU A 145 10.02 0.74 1.99
C LEU A 145 9.20 2.00 2.25
N LEU A 146 9.89 3.06 2.73
CA LEU A 146 9.31 4.37 2.97
C LEU A 146 9.55 5.27 1.75
N CYS A 147 8.48 5.66 1.09
CA CYS A 147 8.43 6.79 0.17
C CYS A 147 8.10 8.05 0.99
N SER A 148 8.97 9.06 0.94
CA SER A 148 8.77 10.33 1.66
C SER A 148 9.68 11.41 1.09
N GLY A 149 9.45 12.66 1.50
CA GLY A 149 10.30 13.79 1.14
C GLY A 149 11.68 13.71 1.78
N ALA A 150 12.71 14.22 1.09
CA ALA A 150 14.10 14.19 1.57
C ALA A 150 14.30 14.84 2.96
N VAL A 151 13.44 15.80 3.33
CA VAL A 151 13.43 16.45 4.65
C VAL A 151 13.19 15.46 5.80
N MET A 152 12.50 14.34 5.54
CA MET A 152 12.19 13.32 6.54
C MET A 152 13.35 12.35 6.81
N LYS A 153 14.43 12.44 6.04
CA LYS A 153 15.59 11.53 6.15
C LYS A 153 16.15 11.42 7.57
N PRO A 154 16.40 12.50 8.33
CA PRO A 154 16.97 12.39 9.67
C PRO A 154 16.07 11.56 10.60
N LEU A 155 14.76 11.75 10.52
CA LEU A 155 13.80 10.98 11.32
C LEU A 155 13.69 9.53 10.82
N ALA A 156 13.64 9.29 9.51
CA ALA A 156 13.62 7.93 8.97
C ALA A 156 14.81 7.08 9.46
N GLN A 157 15.99 7.70 9.61
CA GLN A 157 17.19 7.03 10.13
C GLN A 157 17.06 6.59 11.59
N THR A 158 16.25 7.26 12.43
CA THR A 158 16.02 6.82 13.83
C THR A 158 15.23 5.52 13.90
N PHE A 159 14.54 5.15 12.82
CA PHE A 159 13.84 3.86 12.66
C PHE A 159 14.67 2.82 11.91
N ASN A 160 16.00 2.99 11.85
CA ASN A 160 16.93 2.11 11.14
C ASN A 160 16.71 2.00 9.62
N LEU A 161 15.96 2.93 9.02
CA LEU A 161 15.78 2.99 7.57
C LEU A 161 17.02 3.59 6.91
N LYS A 162 17.36 3.08 5.74
CA LYS A 162 18.47 3.57 4.91
C LYS A 162 17.91 4.08 3.59
N GLN A 163 18.32 5.28 3.20
CA GLN A 163 17.96 5.85 1.92
C GLN A 163 18.51 4.96 0.79
N THR A 164 17.66 4.65 -0.20
CA THR A 164 18.05 3.92 -1.40
C THR A 164 18.49 4.89 -2.50
N ASN A 165 18.96 4.36 -3.63
CA ASN A 165 19.29 5.17 -4.82
C ASN A 165 18.09 5.32 -5.78
N PHE A 166 16.90 4.91 -5.37
CA PHE A 166 15.68 5.05 -6.15
C PHE A 166 14.97 6.35 -5.76
N PHE A 167 14.52 7.12 -6.76
CA PHE A 167 13.83 8.38 -6.57
C PHE A 167 12.42 8.26 -7.17
N PRO A 168 11.36 8.12 -6.35
CA PRO A 168 10.00 8.01 -6.85
C PRO A 168 9.58 9.30 -7.55
N GLU A 169 8.93 9.15 -8.70
CA GLU A 169 8.40 10.24 -9.50
C GLU A 169 6.88 10.25 -9.44
N HIS A 170 6.29 11.45 -9.54
CA HIS A 170 4.85 11.63 -9.62
C HIS A 170 4.42 11.93 -11.06
N LYS A 171 3.17 11.60 -11.39
CA LYS A 171 2.54 12.05 -12.62
C LYS A 171 2.60 13.57 -12.65
N LYS A 172 3.08 14.12 -13.75
CA LYS A 172 3.01 15.56 -13.99
C LYS A 172 1.53 15.93 -14.09
N SER A 173 1.06 16.78 -13.20
CA SER A 173 -0.22 17.46 -13.40
C SER A 173 -0.12 18.24 -14.71
N ARG A 174 -1.04 17.98 -15.66
CA ARG A 174 -1.18 18.82 -16.85
C ARG A 174 -1.57 20.23 -16.46
#